data_AF-A0A354CPL2-F1
#
_entry.id   AF-A0A354CPL2-F1
#
_cell.length_a   1.000
_cell.length_b   1.000
_cell.length_c   1.000
_cell.angle_alpha   90.00
_cell.angle_beta   90.00
_cell.angle_gamma   90.00
#
_symmetry.space_group_name_H-M   'P 1'
#
loop_
_entity.id
_entity.type
_entity.pdbx_description
1 polymer ?
#
loop_
_entity_poly.entity_id
_entity_poly.type
_entity_poly.pdbx_seq_one_letter_code
_entity_poly.pdbx_strand_id
1 'polypeptide(L)'
;MLESTSGVQILKKYTDGIEAASPAKALMTKQHLDSIAKPLNSLGLLEDVLVGLGAAGCLKRSYKKCVAVMCADNGVVEEGVTQTDSSITALVAKNMLSGISSVCTMAKCNGVDVFPIDVGMLTEIAGVRVRKTQRGTGNIRKCPAMTNEQAVSAVLAGIDTVRELKDKGYDMIAAAEMGIGNTTTTSAVLSVMLDIKPESVTGRGA
;
A
#
# COMPACT_ATOMS: atom_id res chain seq x y z
N MET A 1 27.92 -6.13 13.90
CA MET A 1 27.44 -6.46 12.54
C MET A 1 26.82 -7.87 12.50
N LEU A 2 26.01 -8.28 13.50
CA LEU A 2 25.49 -9.67 13.62
C LEU A 2 24.14 -9.81 14.38
N GLU A 3 23.24 -8.81 14.35
CA GLU A 3 21.90 -8.93 14.99
C GLU A 3 20.71 -8.79 14.02
N SER A 4 20.95 -8.52 12.73
CA SER A 4 19.89 -8.27 11.74
C SER A 4 19.35 -9.53 11.01
N THR A 5 19.82 -10.73 11.38
CA THR A 5 19.60 -11.94 10.57
C THR A 5 18.21 -12.54 10.74
N SER A 6 17.55 -12.39 11.90
CA SER A 6 16.27 -13.06 12.19
C SER A 6 15.09 -12.43 11.43
N GLY A 7 14.99 -11.10 11.40
CA GLY A 7 13.90 -10.39 10.73
C GLY A 7 13.90 -10.59 9.21
N VAL A 8 15.08 -10.52 8.59
CA VAL A 8 15.24 -10.76 7.15
C VAL A 8 14.92 -12.21 6.79
N GLN A 9 15.29 -13.19 7.63
CA GLN A 9 14.91 -14.59 7.44
C GLN A 9 13.39 -14.81 7.53
N ILE A 10 12.70 -14.10 8.42
CA ILE A 10 11.23 -14.15 8.52
C ILE A 10 10.60 -13.61 7.23
N LEU A 11 11.05 -12.45 6.73
CA LEU A 11 10.56 -11.91 5.47
C LEU A 11 10.84 -12.85 4.29
N LYS A 12 12.00 -13.52 4.30
CA LYS A 12 12.37 -14.49 3.28
C LYS A 12 11.34 -15.63 3.16
N LYS A 13 10.81 -16.13 4.28
CA LYS A 13 9.72 -17.13 4.25
C LYS A 13 8.49 -16.66 3.48
N TYR A 14 8.15 -15.38 3.59
CA TYR A 14 7.01 -14.81 2.87
C TYR A 14 7.33 -14.60 1.39
N THR A 15 8.53 -14.09 1.06
CA THR A 15 8.93 -13.89 -0.34
C THR A 15 9.12 -15.20 -1.10
N ASP A 16 9.65 -16.24 -0.44
CA ASP A 16 9.82 -17.57 -1.03
C ASP A 16 8.47 -18.26 -1.32
N GLY A 17 7.39 -17.81 -0.66
CA GLY A 17 6.02 -18.27 -0.91
C GLY A 17 5.28 -17.50 -2.01
N ILE A 18 5.90 -16.51 -2.64
CA ILE A 18 5.28 -15.76 -3.75
C ILE A 18 5.43 -16.59 -5.04
N GLU A 19 4.31 -17.04 -5.57
CA GLU A 19 4.26 -17.78 -6.83
C GLU A 19 4.12 -16.84 -8.03
N ALA A 20 4.74 -17.21 -9.15
CA ALA A 20 4.52 -16.51 -10.42
C ALA A 20 3.09 -16.72 -10.92
N ALA A 21 2.53 -15.70 -11.57
CA ALA A 21 1.24 -15.82 -12.25
C ALA A 21 1.30 -16.94 -13.30
N SER A 22 0.25 -17.74 -13.41
CA SER A 22 0.24 -18.96 -14.23
C SER A 22 0.08 -18.66 -15.71
N PRO A 23 1.08 -18.97 -16.58
CA PRO A 23 0.96 -18.76 -18.02
C PRO A 23 -0.14 -19.60 -18.65
N ALA A 24 -0.37 -20.81 -18.12
CA ALA A 24 -1.44 -21.69 -18.59
C ALA A 24 -2.84 -21.08 -18.31
N LYS A 25 -3.06 -20.52 -17.12
CA LYS A 25 -4.33 -19.85 -16.80
C LYS A 25 -4.51 -18.56 -17.59
N ALA A 26 -3.42 -17.82 -17.84
CA ALA A 26 -3.43 -16.64 -18.71
C ALA A 26 -3.93 -17.02 -20.13
N LEU A 27 -3.36 -18.08 -20.70
CA LEU A 27 -3.74 -18.58 -22.03
C LEU A 27 -5.20 -19.04 -22.06
N MET A 28 -5.65 -19.81 -21.07
CA MET A 28 -7.06 -20.24 -20.97
C MET A 28 -8.01 -19.04 -20.87
N THR A 29 -7.64 -18.02 -20.11
CA THR A 29 -8.44 -16.79 -19.97
C THR A 29 -8.51 -16.05 -21.30
N LYS A 30 -7.39 -15.92 -22.02
CA LYS A 30 -7.35 -15.28 -23.34
C LYS A 30 -8.20 -16.04 -24.37
N GLN A 31 -8.07 -17.36 -24.43
CA GLN A 31 -8.90 -18.21 -25.31
C GLN A 31 -10.40 -18.06 -25.01
N HIS A 32 -10.77 -17.98 -23.73
CA HIS A 32 -12.15 -17.70 -23.35
C HIS A 32 -12.61 -16.33 -23.85
N LEU A 33 -11.82 -15.27 -23.63
CA LEU A 33 -12.15 -13.92 -24.11
C LEU A 33 -12.27 -13.85 -25.64
N ASP A 34 -11.44 -14.58 -26.38
CA ASP A 34 -11.48 -14.64 -27.84
C ASP A 34 -12.68 -15.42 -28.38
N SER A 35 -13.31 -16.27 -27.54
CA SER A 35 -14.55 -16.98 -27.89
C SER A 35 -15.83 -16.17 -27.68
N ILE A 36 -15.75 -15.04 -26.98
CA ILE A 36 -16.90 -14.15 -26.74
C ILE A 36 -17.22 -13.42 -28.04
N ALA A 37 -18.51 -13.14 -28.28
CA ALA A 37 -19.00 -12.41 -29.46
C ALA A 37 -18.57 -10.92 -29.45
N LYS A 38 -17.28 -10.69 -29.73
CA LYS A 38 -16.62 -9.41 -29.91
C LYS A 38 -15.50 -9.57 -30.96
N PRO A 39 -15.11 -8.52 -31.71
CA PRO A 39 -13.89 -8.59 -32.50
C PRO A 39 -12.68 -8.88 -31.60
N LEU A 40 -11.70 -9.59 -32.11
CA LEU A 40 -10.48 -9.91 -31.36
C LEU A 40 -9.82 -8.61 -30.88
N ASN A 41 -9.45 -8.57 -29.60
CA ASN A 41 -8.79 -7.45 -28.93
C ASN A 41 -9.60 -6.13 -28.88
N SER A 42 -10.90 -6.15 -29.18
CA SER A 42 -11.70 -4.92 -29.25
C SER A 42 -11.90 -4.22 -27.90
N LEU A 43 -11.63 -4.89 -26.77
CA LEU A 43 -11.73 -4.29 -25.43
C LEU A 43 -10.38 -3.75 -24.91
N GLY A 44 -9.31 -3.86 -25.70
CA GLY A 44 -7.99 -3.29 -25.40
C GLY A 44 -7.47 -3.69 -24.01
N LEU A 45 -7.05 -2.69 -23.23
CA LEU A 45 -6.49 -2.85 -21.88
C LEU A 45 -7.36 -3.71 -20.95
N LEU A 46 -8.69 -3.71 -21.13
CA LEU A 46 -9.56 -4.53 -20.30
C LEU A 46 -9.29 -6.03 -20.50
N GLU A 47 -8.99 -6.48 -21.73
CA GLU A 47 -8.62 -7.88 -21.97
C GLU A 47 -7.31 -8.22 -21.26
N ASP A 48 -6.31 -7.33 -21.34
CA ASP A 48 -5.00 -7.53 -20.71
C ASP A 48 -5.13 -7.64 -19.19
N VAL A 49 -5.94 -6.77 -18.58
CA VAL A 49 -6.23 -6.81 -17.13
C VAL A 49 -6.93 -8.11 -16.75
N LEU A 50 -7.93 -8.56 -17.52
CA LEU A 50 -8.65 -9.80 -17.25
C LEU A 50 -7.74 -11.04 -17.38
N VAL A 51 -6.87 -11.06 -18.39
CA VAL A 51 -5.86 -12.12 -18.56
C VAL A 51 -4.88 -12.13 -17.39
N GLY A 52 -4.40 -10.96 -16.94
CA GLY A 52 -3.52 -10.85 -15.77
C GLY A 52 -4.18 -11.34 -14.48
N LEU A 53 -5.45 -10.96 -14.25
CA LEU A 53 -6.23 -11.45 -13.11
C LEU A 53 -6.47 -12.97 -13.19
N GLY A 54 -6.77 -13.50 -14.38
CA GLY A 54 -6.92 -14.92 -14.63
C GLY A 54 -5.62 -15.72 -14.44
N ALA A 55 -4.48 -15.11 -14.74
CA ALA A 55 -3.16 -15.69 -14.49
C ALA A 55 -2.84 -15.78 -12.99
N ALA A 56 -3.18 -14.73 -12.24
CA ALA A 56 -2.95 -14.64 -10.80
C ALA A 56 -3.95 -15.49 -9.97
N GLY A 57 -5.13 -15.77 -10.50
CA GLY A 57 -6.17 -16.53 -9.80
C GLY A 57 -7.42 -16.75 -10.64
N CYS A 58 -8.45 -17.36 -10.06
CA CYS A 58 -9.70 -17.55 -10.79
C CYS A 58 -10.48 -16.23 -10.87
N LEU A 59 -10.94 -15.87 -12.07
CA LEU A 59 -11.86 -14.75 -12.25
C LEU A 59 -13.15 -14.98 -11.48
N LYS A 60 -13.65 -13.93 -10.82
CA LYS A 60 -14.90 -13.95 -10.08
C LYS A 60 -15.91 -13.02 -10.71
N ARG A 61 -17.20 -13.38 -10.63
CA ARG A 61 -18.29 -12.49 -11.04
C ARG A 61 -18.41 -11.26 -10.14
N SER A 62 -18.05 -11.41 -8.87
CA SER A 62 -18.00 -10.33 -7.89
C SER A 62 -16.76 -10.49 -7.02
N TYR A 63 -16.19 -9.35 -6.62
CA TYR A 63 -15.06 -9.27 -5.71
C TYR A 63 -15.48 -8.49 -4.48
N LYS A 64 -15.23 -9.02 -3.28
CA LYS A 64 -15.28 -8.21 -2.07
C LYS A 64 -13.99 -7.38 -2.01
N LYS A 65 -14.12 -6.05 -2.01
CA LYS A 65 -13.01 -5.12 -2.23
C LYS A 65 -12.76 -4.26 -1.00
N CYS A 66 -11.50 -3.97 -0.71
CA CYS A 66 -11.17 -2.94 0.26
C CYS A 66 -9.91 -2.15 -0.10
N VAL A 67 -9.75 -1.00 0.55
CA VAL A 67 -8.52 -0.21 0.61
C VAL A 67 -7.96 -0.28 2.02
N ALA A 68 -6.72 -0.75 2.16
CA ALA A 68 -5.96 -0.69 3.39
C ALA A 68 -5.07 0.56 3.35
N VAL A 69 -5.39 1.57 4.17
CA VAL A 69 -4.68 2.84 4.21
C VAL A 69 -3.67 2.82 5.35
N MET A 70 -2.38 2.80 5.03
CA MET A 70 -1.29 2.80 6.00
C MET A 70 -0.97 4.24 6.43
N CYS A 71 -1.30 4.58 7.68
CA CYS A 71 -1.16 5.91 8.22
C CYS A 71 0.11 6.03 9.09
N ALA A 72 0.97 7.00 8.79
CA ALA A 72 2.18 7.29 9.57
C ALA A 72 2.66 8.73 9.39
N ASP A 73 3.35 9.26 10.40
CA ASP A 73 3.95 10.59 10.37
C ASP A 73 5.44 10.55 10.02
N ASN A 74 5.91 11.59 9.33
CA ASN A 74 7.28 11.66 8.82
C ASN A 74 8.10 12.70 9.58
N GLY A 75 9.25 12.32 10.15
CA GLY A 75 10.10 13.26 10.91
C GLY A 75 10.68 14.39 10.05
N VAL A 76 10.76 14.20 8.74
CA VAL A 76 11.24 15.23 7.79
C VAL A 76 10.31 16.45 7.70
N VAL A 77 9.09 16.37 8.23
CA VAL A 77 8.18 17.52 8.34
C VAL A 77 8.83 18.69 9.12
N GLU A 78 9.75 18.40 10.04
CA GLU A 78 10.56 19.42 10.74
C GLU A 78 11.34 20.36 9.81
N GLU A 79 11.62 19.93 8.57
CA GLU A 79 12.37 20.69 7.57
C GLU A 79 11.49 21.61 6.72
N GLY A 80 10.18 21.69 7.00
CA GLY A 80 9.27 22.59 6.29
C GLY A 80 8.95 22.17 4.85
N VAL A 81 8.97 20.86 4.57
CA VAL A 81 8.74 20.28 3.22
C VAL A 81 7.26 20.25 2.78
N THR A 82 6.36 20.75 3.62
CA THR A 82 4.90 20.73 3.41
C THR A 82 4.28 21.95 4.09
N GLN A 83 3.08 22.34 3.65
CA GLN A 83 2.35 23.50 4.18
C GLN A 83 1.59 23.20 5.49
N THR A 84 1.50 21.92 5.87
CA THR A 84 0.71 21.46 7.01
C THR A 84 1.54 20.69 8.02
N ASP A 85 1.05 20.58 9.24
CA ASP A 85 1.71 19.80 10.28
C ASP A 85 1.14 18.36 10.37
N SER A 86 1.84 17.51 11.13
CA SER A 86 1.48 16.09 11.33
C SER A 86 0.10 15.85 11.97
N SER A 87 -0.56 16.87 12.54
CA SER A 87 -1.93 16.70 13.06
C SER A 87 -2.93 16.33 11.96
N ILE A 88 -2.65 16.73 10.71
CA ILE A 88 -3.52 16.42 9.57
C ILE A 88 -3.53 14.92 9.26
N THR A 89 -2.43 14.19 9.48
CA THR A 89 -2.40 12.72 9.36
C THR A 89 -3.49 12.08 10.21
N ALA A 90 -3.56 12.49 11.48
CA ALA A 90 -4.54 11.95 12.43
C ALA A 90 -5.97 12.41 12.15
N LEU A 91 -6.14 13.65 11.72
CA LEU A 91 -7.44 14.16 11.30
C LEU A 91 -8.00 13.35 10.11
N VAL A 92 -7.20 13.10 9.08
CA VAL A 92 -7.65 12.36 7.90
C VAL A 92 -7.92 10.88 8.24
N ALA A 93 -7.08 10.25 9.07
CA ALA A 93 -7.33 8.90 9.57
C ALA A 93 -8.65 8.81 10.35
N LYS A 94 -8.97 9.81 11.19
CA LYS A 94 -10.27 9.92 11.86
C LYS A 94 -11.42 10.09 10.86
N ASN A 95 -11.23 10.93 9.85
CA ASN A 95 -12.23 11.14 8.80
C ASN A 95 -12.51 9.87 7.98
N MET A 96 -11.53 8.97 7.84
CA MET A 96 -11.75 7.65 7.23
C MET A 96 -12.69 6.79 8.06
N LEU A 97 -12.58 6.79 9.40
CA LEU A 97 -13.51 6.07 10.27
C LEU A 97 -14.95 6.60 10.15
N SER A 98 -15.10 7.91 9.97
CA SER A 98 -16.42 8.54 9.77
C SER A 98 -16.92 8.46 8.32
N GLY A 99 -16.15 7.90 7.40
CA GLY A 99 -16.53 7.75 5.99
C GLY A 99 -16.55 9.05 5.17
N ILE A 100 -15.95 10.14 5.67
CA ILE A 100 -16.02 11.48 5.06
C ILE A 100 -14.74 11.91 4.33
N SER A 101 -13.69 11.08 4.34
CA SER A 101 -12.50 11.34 3.54
C SER A 101 -12.79 11.17 2.03
N SER A 102 -11.92 11.72 1.18
CA SER A 102 -12.01 11.58 -0.28
C SER A 102 -11.97 10.11 -0.71
N VAL A 103 -11.08 9.30 -0.14
CA VAL A 103 -11.00 7.85 -0.41
C VAL A 103 -12.30 7.15 -0.02
N CYS A 104 -12.94 7.52 1.10
CA CYS A 104 -14.21 6.94 1.50
C CYS A 104 -15.35 7.27 0.52
N THR A 105 -15.38 8.50 0.01
CA THR A 105 -16.39 8.91 -0.98
C THR A 105 -16.24 8.10 -2.27
N MET A 106 -15.01 7.98 -2.79
CA MET A 106 -14.73 7.18 -3.99
C MET A 106 -14.99 5.69 -3.77
N ALA A 107 -14.63 5.16 -2.60
CA ALA A 107 -14.81 3.76 -2.23
C ALA A 107 -16.29 3.39 -2.12
N LYS A 108 -17.12 4.27 -1.55
CA LYS A 108 -18.58 4.09 -1.45
C LYS A 108 -19.24 3.94 -2.81
N CYS A 109 -18.85 4.75 -3.81
CA CYS A 109 -19.35 4.63 -5.19
C CYS A 109 -19.04 3.28 -5.84
N ASN A 110 -18.06 2.55 -5.33
CA ASN A 110 -17.57 1.31 -5.93
C ASN A 110 -17.82 0.06 -5.05
N GLY A 111 -18.52 0.19 -3.91
CA GLY A 111 -18.70 -0.91 -2.96
C GLY A 111 -17.37 -1.44 -2.43
N VAL A 112 -16.48 -0.52 -2.05
CA VAL A 112 -15.15 -0.82 -1.50
C VAL A 112 -15.12 -0.36 -0.04
N ASP A 113 -14.67 -1.23 0.86
CA ASP A 113 -14.49 -0.88 2.27
C ASP A 113 -13.14 -0.15 2.49
N VAL A 114 -13.06 0.76 3.47
CA VAL A 114 -11.81 1.50 3.77
C VAL A 114 -11.36 1.18 5.18
N PHE A 115 -10.09 0.78 5.33
CA PHE A 115 -9.48 0.45 6.60
C PHE A 115 -8.28 1.36 6.85
N PRO A 116 -8.38 2.39 7.71
CA PRO A 116 -7.20 3.09 8.21
C PRO A 116 -6.45 2.18 9.19
N ILE A 117 -5.15 2.01 8.96
CA ILE A 117 -4.22 1.27 9.83
C ILE A 117 -3.12 2.22 10.27
N ASP A 118 -3.02 2.46 11.56
CA ASP A 118 -1.94 3.23 12.16
C ASP A 118 -0.68 2.37 12.24
N VAL A 119 0.29 2.68 11.37
CA VAL A 119 1.60 2.02 11.31
C VAL A 119 2.73 2.92 11.82
N GLY A 120 2.42 4.16 12.23
CA GLY A 120 3.44 5.11 12.68
C GLY A 120 2.95 6.52 12.99
N MET A 121 1.66 6.71 13.33
CA MET A 121 1.12 8.04 13.63
C MET A 121 1.59 8.56 15.00
N LEU A 122 1.82 9.87 15.09
CA LEU A 122 2.16 10.57 16.33
C LEU A 122 0.96 10.66 17.28
N THR A 123 -0.25 10.79 16.75
CA THR A 123 -1.49 10.93 17.53
C THR A 123 -2.36 9.69 17.37
N GLU A 124 -2.76 9.08 18.47
CA GLU A 124 -3.65 7.92 18.46
C GLU A 124 -5.11 8.34 18.25
N ILE A 125 -5.82 7.60 17.41
CA ILE A 125 -7.25 7.81 17.15
C ILE A 125 -8.00 6.54 17.53
N ALA A 126 -8.93 6.67 18.48
CA ALA A 126 -9.78 5.56 18.89
C ALA A 126 -10.54 4.97 17.69
N GLY A 127 -10.48 3.64 17.54
CA GLY A 127 -11.10 2.92 16.43
C GLY A 127 -10.20 2.69 15.22
N VAL A 128 -9.07 3.40 15.09
CA VAL A 128 -8.06 3.08 14.06
C VAL A 128 -7.32 1.81 14.49
N ARG A 129 -7.13 0.87 13.56
CA ARG A 129 -6.37 -0.35 13.83
C ARG A 129 -4.90 0.01 14.04
N VAL A 130 -4.33 -0.33 15.19
CA VAL A 130 -2.92 -0.03 15.51
C VAL A 130 -2.03 -1.23 15.20
N ARG A 131 -1.00 -1.00 14.39
CA ARG A 131 0.11 -1.93 14.10
C ARG A 131 1.47 -1.20 14.06
N LYS A 132 1.57 -0.05 14.73
CA LYS A 132 2.77 0.79 14.72
C LYS A 132 3.95 0.17 15.45
N THR A 133 5.15 0.38 14.91
CA THR A 133 6.42 -0.07 15.48
C THR A 133 7.16 1.06 16.19
N GLN A 134 6.82 2.31 15.85
CA GLN A 134 7.28 3.54 16.47
C GLN A 134 6.25 4.67 16.29
N ARG A 135 6.44 5.79 16.98
CA ARG A 135 5.60 6.99 16.84
C ARG A 135 6.31 8.02 15.96
N GLY A 136 5.86 8.16 14.72
CA GLY A 136 6.56 8.94 13.70
C GLY A 136 7.89 8.29 13.29
N THR A 137 8.38 8.65 12.11
CA THR A 137 9.75 8.29 11.69
C THR A 137 10.76 9.32 12.16
N GLY A 138 12.04 8.94 12.18
CA GLY A 138 13.16 9.87 12.28
C GLY A 138 13.21 10.84 11.08
N ASN A 139 13.76 12.02 11.31
CA ASN A 139 13.98 13.01 10.26
C ASN A 139 15.12 12.56 9.34
N ILE A 140 14.79 12.12 8.12
CA ILE A 140 15.74 11.54 7.15
C ILE A 140 16.89 12.46 6.74
N ARG A 141 16.79 13.77 6.97
CA ARG A 141 17.90 14.71 6.77
C ARG A 141 18.96 14.61 7.87
N LYS A 142 18.55 14.23 9.09
CA LYS A 142 19.39 14.24 10.30
C LYS A 142 19.83 12.84 10.70
N CYS A 143 18.96 11.84 10.54
CA CYS A 143 19.17 10.48 11.00
C CYS A 143 18.33 9.49 10.18
N PRO A 144 18.56 8.17 10.30
CA PRO A 144 17.70 7.17 9.68
C PRO A 144 16.22 7.32 10.11
N ALA A 145 15.28 7.06 9.19
CA ALA A 145 13.84 7.08 9.49
C ALA A 145 13.44 6.06 10.57
N MET A 146 14.15 4.94 10.64
CA MET A 146 13.91 3.82 11.53
C MET A 146 15.12 2.87 11.55
N THR A 147 15.16 1.96 12.52
CA THR A 147 16.11 0.83 12.49
C THR A 147 15.67 -0.24 11.50
N ASN A 148 16.55 -1.18 11.16
CA ASN A 148 16.21 -2.30 10.28
C ASN A 148 15.12 -3.19 10.89
N GLU A 149 15.12 -3.39 12.20
CA GLU A 149 14.14 -4.20 12.93
C GLU A 149 12.75 -3.55 12.89
N GLN A 150 12.70 -2.22 13.00
CA GLN A 150 11.48 -1.44 12.85
C GLN A 150 10.95 -1.49 11.41
N ALA A 151 11.85 -1.44 10.41
CA ALA A 151 11.48 -1.60 9.00
C ALA A 151 10.90 -2.99 8.71
N VAL A 152 11.55 -4.05 9.19
CA VAL A 152 11.03 -5.43 9.09
C VAL A 152 9.65 -5.53 9.74
N SER A 153 9.50 -4.96 10.94
CA SER A 153 8.23 -5.00 11.67
C SER A 153 7.11 -4.22 10.94
N ALA A 154 7.44 -3.12 10.25
CA ALA A 154 6.48 -2.38 9.44
C ALA A 154 6.01 -3.17 8.20
N VAL A 155 6.93 -3.91 7.55
CA VAL A 155 6.56 -4.82 6.45
C VAL A 155 5.67 -5.95 6.96
N LEU A 156 5.99 -6.53 8.12
CA LEU A 156 5.15 -7.56 8.76
C LEU A 156 3.76 -7.03 9.12
N ALA A 157 3.63 -5.78 9.58
CA ALA A 157 2.33 -5.16 9.82
C ALA A 157 1.46 -5.10 8.56
N GLY A 158 2.05 -4.84 7.39
CA GLY A 158 1.36 -4.92 6.10
C GLY A 158 0.93 -6.34 5.74
N ILE A 159 1.83 -7.32 5.89
CA ILE A 159 1.54 -8.74 5.65
C ILE A 159 0.38 -9.22 6.54
N ASP A 160 0.43 -8.93 7.84
CA ASP A 160 -0.60 -9.33 8.79
C ASP A 160 -1.94 -8.64 8.52
N THR A 161 -1.91 -7.39 8.05
CA THR A 161 -3.12 -6.67 7.62
C THR A 161 -3.78 -7.36 6.44
N VAL A 162 -3.01 -7.70 5.40
CA VAL A 162 -3.54 -8.41 4.23
C VAL A 162 -4.08 -9.79 4.61
N ARG A 163 -3.40 -10.52 5.50
CA ARG A 163 -3.91 -11.82 6.01
C ARG A 163 -5.23 -11.67 6.75
N GLU A 164 -5.33 -10.74 7.69
CA GLU A 164 -6.57 -10.47 8.42
C GLU A 164 -7.73 -10.10 7.47
N LEU A 165 -7.45 -9.29 6.45
CA LEU A 165 -8.44 -8.91 5.44
C LEU A 165 -8.83 -10.11 4.56
N LYS A 166 -7.86 -10.96 4.20
CA LYS A 166 -8.14 -12.19 3.45
C LYS A 166 -9.06 -13.12 4.23
N ASP A 167 -8.81 -13.29 5.53
CA ASP A 167 -9.63 -14.11 6.43
C ASP A 167 -11.06 -13.56 6.58
N LYS A 168 -11.24 -12.23 6.45
CA LYS A 168 -12.56 -11.56 6.38
C LYS A 168 -13.23 -11.68 5.00
N GLY A 169 -12.63 -12.43 4.08
CA GLY A 169 -13.17 -12.72 2.75
C GLY A 169 -12.93 -11.63 1.71
N TYR A 170 -12.00 -10.68 1.93
CA TYR A 170 -11.62 -9.74 0.88
C TYR A 170 -10.85 -10.45 -0.24
N ASP A 171 -11.25 -10.17 -1.47
CA ASP A 171 -10.68 -10.78 -2.68
C ASP A 171 -9.71 -9.85 -3.39
N MET A 172 -9.93 -8.54 -3.26
CA MET A 172 -9.14 -7.50 -3.89
C MET A 172 -8.86 -6.42 -2.86
N ILE A 173 -7.58 -6.22 -2.58
CA ILE A 173 -7.10 -5.31 -1.55
C ILE A 173 -6.20 -4.30 -2.26
N ALA A 174 -6.58 -3.03 -2.23
CA ALA A 174 -5.72 -1.93 -2.64
C ALA A 174 -4.92 -1.44 -1.44
N ALA A 175 -3.61 -1.25 -1.62
CA ALA A 175 -2.79 -0.53 -0.67
C ALA A 175 -2.91 0.97 -0.93
N ALA A 176 -3.02 1.76 0.14
CA ALA A 176 -2.97 3.21 0.11
C ALA A 176 -2.18 3.69 1.33
N GLU A 177 -1.91 4.99 1.38
CA GLU A 177 -1.17 5.62 2.47
C GLU A 177 -1.87 6.90 2.93
N MET A 178 -1.48 7.37 4.11
CA MET A 178 -1.73 8.72 4.57
C MET A 178 -0.59 9.16 5.49
N GLY A 179 0.10 10.24 5.14
CA GLY A 179 1.15 10.77 6.01
C GLY A 179 1.69 12.11 5.55
N ILE A 180 1.64 13.12 6.41
CA ILE A 180 2.21 14.42 6.09
C ILE A 180 3.73 14.32 5.92
N GLY A 181 4.25 14.95 4.86
CA GLY A 181 5.67 14.92 4.47
C GLY A 181 6.15 13.66 3.74
N ASN A 182 5.28 12.67 3.49
CA ASN A 182 5.67 11.39 2.90
C ASN A 182 6.20 11.48 1.45
N THR A 183 5.76 12.45 0.65
CA THR A 183 6.24 12.63 -0.73
C THR A 183 7.74 12.93 -0.78
N THR A 184 8.29 13.54 0.28
CA THR A 184 9.74 13.73 0.44
C THR A 184 10.46 12.39 0.65
N THR A 185 9.93 11.53 1.52
CA THR A 185 10.53 10.20 1.76
C THR A 185 10.38 9.29 0.53
N THR A 186 9.26 9.34 -0.17
CA THR A 186 9.06 8.66 -1.47
C THR A 186 10.07 9.15 -2.51
N SER A 187 10.30 10.46 -2.63
CA SER A 187 11.27 11.02 -3.57
C SER A 187 12.69 10.55 -3.26
N ALA A 188 13.08 10.51 -1.97
CA ALA A 188 14.39 10.02 -1.55
C ALA A 188 14.57 8.53 -1.89
N VAL A 189 13.55 7.70 -1.63
CA VAL A 189 13.58 6.27 -1.99
C VAL A 189 13.70 6.08 -3.50
N LEU A 190 12.90 6.80 -4.31
CA LEU A 190 12.94 6.70 -5.76
C LEU A 190 14.30 7.13 -6.33
N SER A 191 14.87 8.24 -5.83
CA SER A 191 16.18 8.73 -6.25
C SER A 191 17.26 7.66 -6.08
N VAL A 192 17.30 7.01 -4.92
CA VAL A 192 18.30 5.97 -4.62
C VAL A 192 18.02 4.68 -5.40
N MET A 193 16.77 4.22 -5.46
CA MET A 193 16.44 2.95 -6.12
C MET A 193 16.61 2.98 -7.65
N LEU A 194 16.43 4.16 -8.26
CA LEU A 194 16.51 4.32 -9.71
C LEU A 194 17.83 4.96 -10.17
N ASP A 195 18.73 5.31 -9.24
CA ASP A 195 19.99 6.03 -9.52
C ASP A 195 19.78 7.32 -10.34
N ILE A 196 18.77 8.11 -9.93
CA ILE A 196 18.43 9.38 -10.56
C ILE A 196 18.49 10.52 -9.55
N LYS A 197 18.85 11.71 -10.03
CA LYS A 197 19.06 12.86 -9.13
C LYS A 197 17.74 13.29 -8.45
N PRO A 198 17.78 13.75 -7.18
CA PRO A 198 16.59 14.17 -6.44
C PRO A 198 15.73 15.20 -7.19
N GLU A 199 16.35 16.13 -7.92
CA GLU A 199 15.66 17.18 -8.68
C GLU A 199 14.73 16.61 -9.77
N SER A 200 14.97 15.37 -10.22
CA SER A 200 14.15 14.70 -11.24
C SER A 200 12.95 13.95 -10.66
N VAL A 201 12.93 13.69 -9.35
CA VAL A 201 11.89 12.91 -8.68
C VAL A 201 11.08 13.71 -7.66
N THR A 202 11.59 14.87 -7.24
CA THR A 202 10.89 15.77 -6.32
C THR A 202 9.79 16.54 -7.06
N GLY A 203 8.54 16.32 -6.63
CA GLY A 203 7.38 17.09 -7.05
C GLY A 203 6.96 18.15 -6.03
N ARG A 204 5.84 18.83 -6.31
CA ARG A 204 5.28 19.85 -5.39
C ARG A 204 4.69 19.27 -4.11
N GLY A 205 4.28 17.99 -4.11
CA GLY A 205 3.58 17.39 -2.99
C GLY A 205 2.29 18.16 -2.63
N ALA A 206 2.04 18.29 -1.34
CA ALA A 206 0.95 19.08 -0.74
C ALA A 206 1.50 20.03 0.34
#